data_AF-A0A258KIH8-F1
#
_entry.id   AF-A0A258KIH8-F1
#
_cell.length_a   1.000
_cell.length_b   1.000
_cell.length_c   1.000
_cell.angle_alpha   90.00
_cell.angle_beta   90.00
_cell.angle_gamma   90.00
#
_symmetry.space_group_name_H-M   'P 1'
#
loop_
_entity.id
_entity.type
_entity.pdbx_description
1 polymer ?
#
loop_
_entity_poly.entity_id
_entity_poly.type
_entity_poly.pdbx_seq_one_letter_code
_entity_poly.pdbx_strand_id
1 'polypeptide(L)' 'MHQNLQATTDYIKKKIGDFEPEIGIILGTGLGGLVEDIEILNSLMYSNIPNFPISTLEFHSG' A
#
# COMPACT_ATOMS: atom_id res chain seq x y z
N MET A 1 19.44 3.27 -4.29
CA MET A 1 18.46 3.34 -3.18
C MET A 1 17.45 4.48 -3.35
N HIS A 2 17.85 5.74 -3.52
CA HIS A 2 16.90 6.88 -3.57
C HIS A 2 15.99 6.91 -4.82
N GLN A 3 16.49 6.53 -6.00
CA GLN A 3 15.70 6.55 -7.25
C GLN A 3 14.48 5.61 -7.21
N ASN A 4 14.56 4.53 -6.43
CA ASN A 4 13.49 3.54 -6.35
C ASN A 4 12.27 4.08 -5.58
N LEU A 5 12.52 4.91 -4.55
CA LEU A 5 11.47 5.51 -3.72
C LEU A 5 10.62 6.53 -4.48
N GLN A 6 11.26 7.34 -5.34
CA GLN A 6 10.55 8.34 -6.15
C GLN A 6 9.54 7.66 -7.08
N ALA A 7 9.96 6.64 -7.83
CA ALA A 7 9.08 5.90 -8.74
C ALA A 7 7.92 5.21 -8.01
N THR A 8 8.16 4.62 -6.84
CA THR A 8 7.12 4.04 -5.98
C THR A 8 6.12 5.11 -5.52
N THR A 9 6.61 6.24 -5.04
CA THR A 9 5.78 7.31 -4.47
C THR A 9 4.94 7.98 -5.55
N ASP A 10 5.53 8.28 -6.70
CA ASP A 10 4.84 8.88 -7.85
C ASP A 10 3.76 7.94 -8.39
N TYR A 11 4.03 6.64 -8.44
CA TYR A 11 3.03 5.63 -8.81
C TYR A 11 1.83 5.64 -7.86
N ILE A 12 2.07 5.62 -6.54
CA ILE A 12 1.00 5.62 -5.53
C ILE A 12 0.19 6.92 -5.62
N LYS A 13 0.85 8.09 -5.68
CA LYS A 13 0.19 9.39 -5.82
C LYS A 13 -0.73 9.45 -7.05
N LYS A 14 -0.25 9.00 -8.20
CA LYS A 14 -1.05 8.95 -9.43
C LYS A 14 -2.29 8.04 -9.30
N LYS A 15 -2.24 7.02 -8.44
CA LYS A 15 -3.35 6.08 -8.23
C LYS A 15 -4.38 6.57 -7.23
N ILE A 16 -3.96 7.31 -6.21
CA ILE A 16 -4.85 7.88 -5.18
C ILE A 16 -5.40 9.26 -5.57
N GLY A 17 -4.87 9.87 -6.65
CA GLY A 17 -5.36 11.14 -7.18
C GLY A 17 -5.00 12.33 -6.29
N ASP A 18 -5.99 13.17 -6.00
CA ASP A 18 -5.82 14.38 -5.18
C ASP A 18 -5.84 14.09 -3.67
N PHE A 19 -5.88 12.81 -3.26
CA PHE A 19 -5.82 12.42 -1.85
C PHE A 19 -4.39 12.56 -1.31
N GLU A 20 -4.22 13.40 -0.28
CA GLU A 20 -2.96 13.59 0.42
C GLU A 20 -3.01 12.94 1.81
N PRO A 21 -2.48 11.71 1.98
CA PRO A 21 -2.53 11.03 3.26
C PRO A 21 -1.61 11.70 4.30
N GLU A 22 -2.17 12.07 5.45
CA GLU A 22 -1.43 12.64 6.58
C GLU A 22 -0.85 11.57 7.51
N ILE A 23 -1.46 10.39 7.53
CA ILE A 23 -1.13 9.28 8.42
C ILE A 23 -0.98 7.99 7.61
N GLY A 24 0.06 7.21 7.92
CA GLY A 24 0.25 5.86 7.41
C GLY A 24 0.18 4.84 8.54
N ILE A 25 -0.51 3.73 8.32
CA ILE A 25 -0.63 2.63 9.29
C ILE A 25 -0.10 1.35 8.65
N ILE A 26 0.80 0.64 9.34
CA ILE A 26 1.27 -0.69 8.94
C ILE A 26 0.56 -1.71 9.83
N LEU A 27 -0.22 -2.60 9.22
CA LEU A 27 -0.94 -3.65 9.94
C LEU A 27 -0.05 -4.87 10.12
N GLY A 28 0.33 -5.15 11.36
CA GLY A 28 1.00 -6.39 11.74
C GLY A 28 0.04 -7.58 11.86
N THR A 29 0.58 -8.74 12.22
CA THR A 29 -0.21 -9.96 12.44
C THR A 29 -1.32 -9.73 13.47
N GLY A 30 -2.55 -10.13 13.13
CA GLY A 30 -3.72 -10.00 14.01
C GLY A 30 -4.44 -8.65 13.97
N LEU A 31 -3.93 -7.65 13.24
CA LEU A 31 -4.55 -6.31 13.13
C LEU A 31 -5.37 -6.11 11.85
N GLY A 32 -5.61 -7.16 11.07
CA GLY A 32 -6.35 -7.09 9.80
C GLY A 32 -7.80 -6.62 9.95
N GLY A 33 -8.42 -6.87 11.11
CA GLY A 33 -9.81 -6.46 11.37
C GLY A 33 -10.05 -4.96 11.30
N LEU A 34 -9.01 -4.12 11.46
CA LEU A 34 -9.15 -2.66 11.32
C LEU A 34 -9.63 -2.27 9.90
N VAL A 35 -9.32 -3.08 8.89
CA VAL A 35 -9.73 -2.82 7.50
C VAL A 35 -11.25 -2.94 7.34
N GLU A 36 -11.92 -3.73 8.18
CA GLU A 36 -13.37 -3.93 8.13
C GLU A 36 -14.15 -2.69 8.62
N ASP A 37 -13.52 -1.85 9.44
CA ASP A 37 -14.11 -0.66 10.06
C ASP A 37 -13.83 0.65 9.29
N ILE A 38 -13.15 0.58 8.14
CA ILE A 38 -12.78 1.75 7.33
C ILE A 38 -13.37 1.70 5.93
N GLU A 39 -13.66 2.87 5.37
CA GLU A 39 -14.06 3.00 3.97
C GLU A 39 -12.83 2.91 3.06
N ILE A 40 -12.88 2.01 2.07
CA ILE A 40 -11.80 1.81 1.11
C ILE A 40 -12.05 2.69 -0.11
N LEU A 41 -11.32 3.80 -0.21
CA LEU A 41 -11.35 4.69 -1.38
C LEU A 41 -10.49 4.15 -2.54
N ASN A 42 -9.34 3.58 -2.23
CA ASN A 42 -8.43 2.98 -3.20
C ASN A 42 -7.78 1.71 -2.63
N SER A 43 -7.57 0.71 -3.48
CA SER A 43 -6.82 -0.50 -3.14
C SER A 43 -5.77 -0.77 -4.21
N LEU A 44 -4.54 -1.10 -3.79
CA LEU A 44 -3.38 -1.31 -4.66
C LEU A 44 -2.67 -2.60 -4.28
N MET A 45 -2.71 -3.60 -5.17
CA MET A 45 -1.91 -4.81 -5.00
C MET A 45 -0.42 -4.47 -5.04
N TYR A 46 0.34 -5.01 -4.09
CA TYR A 46 1.78 -4.76 -3.97
C TYR A 46 2.56 -5.13 -5.24
N SER A 47 2.13 -6.19 -5.94
CA SER A 47 2.72 -6.65 -7.21
C SER A 47 2.68 -5.61 -8.33
N ASN A 48 1.76 -4.64 -8.25
CA ASN A 48 1.62 -3.57 -9.23
C ASN A 48 2.45 -2.33 -8.87
N ILE A 49 2.96 -2.24 -7.64
CA ILE A 49 3.70 -1.07 -7.15
C ILE A 49 5.20 -1.28 -7.49
N PRO A 50 5.81 -0.38 -8.28
CA PRO A 50 7.22 -0.50 -8.62
C PRO A 50 8.10 -0.53 -7.37
N ASN A 51 9.10 -1.42 -7.36
CA ASN A 51 10.09 -1.57 -6.28
C ASN A 51 9.49 -1.92 -4.89
N PHE A 52 8.22 -2.35 -4.84
CA PHE A 52 7.58 -2.75 -3.58
C PHE A 52 7.85 -4.22 -3.28
N PRO A 53 7.97 -4.61 -2.00
CA PRO A 53 8.16 -6.00 -1.63
C PRO A 53 6.95 -6.84 -2.04
N ILE A 54 7.20 -7.92 -2.77
CA ILE A 54 6.20 -8.93 -3.08
C ILE A 54 6.37 -10.04 -2.04
N SER A 55 5.33 -10.29 -1.23
CA SER A 55 5.36 -11.42 -0.29
C SER A 55 5.29 -12.72 -1.09
N THR A 56 6.26 -13.61 -0.87
CA THR A 56 6.36 -14.92 -1.53
C THR A 56 5.62 -16.02 -0.76
N LEU A 57 4.93 -15.68 0.32
CA LEU A 57 4.15 -16.63 1.14
C LEU A 57 2.67 -16.52 0.77
N GLU A 58 2.08 -17.65 0.37
CA GLU A 58 0.70 -17.83 -0.11
C GLU A 58 -0.43 -17.37 0.84
N PHE A 59 -0.09 -16.84 2.01
CA PHE A 59 -1.04 -16.27 2.95
C PHE A 59 -0.55 -14.88 3.30
N HIS A 60 -1.00 -13.88 2.55
CA HIS A 60 -1.55 -12.62 3.07
C HIS A 60 -2.04 -11.85 1.84
N SER A 61 -3.34 -11.57 1.81
CA SER A 61 -3.99 -10.71 0.84
C SER A 61 -3.51 -9.26 1.04
N GLY A 62 -2.29 -8.96 0.60
CA GLY A 62 -1.80 -7.60 0.36
C GLY A 62 -2.16 -7.14 -1.04
#